data_AF-A0A2K3M2V5-F1
#
_entry.id   AF-A0A2K3M2V5-F1
#
_cell.length_a   1.000
_cell.length_b   1.000
_cell.length_c   1.000
_cell.angle_alpha   90.00
_cell.angle_beta   90.00
_cell.angle_gamma   90.00
#
_symmetry.space_group_name_H-M   'P 1'
#
loop_
_entity.id
_entity.type
_entity.pdbx_description
1 polymer ?
#
loop_
_entity_poly.entity_id
_entity_poly.type
_entity_poly.pdbx_seq_one_letter_code
_entity_poly.pdbx_strand_id
1 'polypeptide(L)'
;MEDSDEEIYETELAQLFTEEDEVHVFFARLDEELNKVNQFYRKQEAEFLERGDMLSKQLQILLDLKQLVTDRRRKNNLPSRSSNAEIFSRSPNQSSNYSG
;
A
#
# COMPACT_ATOMS: atom_id res chain seq x y z
N MET A 1 -16.76 -9.09 -8.17
CA MET A 1 -16.76 -7.90 -9.03
C MET A 1 -18.13 -7.93 -9.67
N GLU A 2 -19.01 -7.04 -9.22
CA GLU A 2 -20.24 -6.79 -9.97
C GLU A 2 -19.81 -6.41 -11.39
N ASP A 3 -20.37 -7.08 -12.40
CA ASP A 3 -20.41 -6.57 -13.76
C ASP A 3 -20.94 -5.15 -13.64
N SER A 4 -20.05 -4.16 -13.68
CA SER A 4 -20.45 -2.79 -13.94
C SER A 4 -20.91 -2.82 -15.38
N ASP A 5 -22.21 -3.04 -15.60
CA ASP A 5 -22.84 -2.84 -16.89
C ASP A 5 -22.25 -1.55 -17.47
N GLU A 6 -21.61 -1.69 -18.63
CA GLU A 6 -20.88 -0.59 -19.25
C GLU A 6 -21.90 0.53 -19.49
N GLU A 7 -21.84 1.60 -18.68
CA GLU A 7 -22.81 2.69 -18.77
C GLU A 7 -22.68 3.36 -20.14
N ILE A 8 -23.72 3.18 -20.96
CA ILE A 8 -23.86 3.82 -22.26
C ILE A 8 -24.72 5.07 -22.06
N TYR A 9 -24.18 6.21 -22.50
CA TYR A 9 -24.86 7.50 -22.50
C TYR A 9 -25.44 7.75 -23.89
N GLU A 10 -26.72 8.09 -23.95
CA GLU A 10 -27.44 8.43 -25.17
C GLU A 10 -28.25 9.71 -24.95
N THR A 11 -28.25 10.60 -25.94
CA THR A 11 -28.96 11.86 -25.87
C THR A 11 -30.41 11.68 -26.30
N GLU A 12 -31.35 11.94 -25.40
CA GLU A 12 -32.78 11.98 -25.72
C GLU A 12 -33.15 13.27 -26.48
N LEU A 13 -33.62 13.13 -27.72
CA LEU A 13 -34.05 14.27 -28.54
C LEU A 13 -35.53 14.60 -28.32
N ALA A 14 -35.82 15.89 -28.18
CA ALA A 14 -37.20 16.37 -28.19
C ALA A 14 -37.83 16.17 -29.58
N GLN A 15 -39.14 15.90 -29.60
CA GLN A 15 -39.90 15.54 -30.81
C GLN A 15 -39.79 16.56 -31.96
N LEU A 16 -39.48 17.82 -31.67
CA LEU A 16 -39.25 18.87 -32.67
C LEU A 16 -37.99 18.62 -33.52
N PHE A 17 -37.02 17.88 -32.98
CA PHE A 17 -35.71 17.62 -33.59
C PHE A 17 -35.56 16.21 -34.15
N THR A 18 -36.59 15.36 -34.01
CA THR A 18 -36.54 13.97 -34.47
C THR A 18 -36.85 13.78 -35.95
N GLU A 19 -37.39 14.81 -36.62
CA GLU A 19 -37.72 14.74 -38.05
C GLU A 19 -36.53 15.07 -38.96
N GLU A 20 -35.46 15.65 -38.40
CA GLU A 20 -34.26 16.03 -39.14
C GLU A 20 -33.17 14.95 -38.98
N ASP A 21 -32.98 14.14 -40.02
CA ASP A 21 -31.97 13.05 -40.05
C ASP A 21 -30.55 13.55 -39.72
N GLU A 22 -30.20 14.78 -40.12
CA GLU A 22 -28.90 15.39 -39.83
C GLU A 22 -28.67 15.59 -38.33
N VAL A 23 -29.72 15.95 -37.58
CA VAL A 23 -29.66 16.15 -36.13
C VAL A 23 -29.46 14.81 -35.43
N HIS A 24 -30.17 13.77 -35.87
CA HIS A 24 -29.98 12.41 -35.35
C HIS A 24 -28.55 11.90 -35.55
N VAL A 25 -28.01 12.05 -36.76
CA VAL A 25 -26.63 11.60 -37.06
C VAL A 25 -25.60 12.39 -36.23
N PHE A 26 -25.84 13.69 -36.01
CA PHE A 26 -24.96 14.49 -35.16
C PHE A 26 -24.91 13.96 -33.73
N PHE A 27 -26.07 13.76 -33.08
CA PHE A 27 -26.11 13.31 -31.70
C PHE A 27 -25.65 11.86 -31.54
N ALA A 28 -25.95 10.97 -32.49
CA ALA A 28 -25.42 9.61 -32.48
C ALA A 28 -23.88 9.58 -32.49
N ARG A 29 -23.24 10.44 -33.30
CA ARG A 29 -21.77 10.56 -33.31
C ARG A 29 -21.22 11.22 -32.05
N LEU A 30 -21.93 12.20 -31.51
CA LEU A 30 -21.55 12.85 -30.27
C LEU A 30 -21.56 11.86 -29.10
N ASP A 31 -22.62 11.05 -29.01
CA ASP A 31 -22.77 10.02 -27.99
C ASP A 31 -21.70 8.93 -28.15
N GLU A 32 -21.38 8.52 -29.38
CA GLU A 32 -20.29 7.57 -29.65
C GLU A 32 -18.94 8.08 -29.11
N GLU A 33 -18.56 9.32 -29.43
CA GLU A 33 -17.30 9.89 -28.94
C GLU A 33 -17.31 10.14 -27.42
N LEU A 34 -18.46 10.55 -26.85
CA LEU A 34 -18.60 10.70 -25.40
C LEU A 34 -18.40 9.37 -24.67
N ASN A 35 -19.06 8.32 -25.12
CA ASN A 35 -18.93 6.98 -24.53
C ASN A 35 -17.50 6.46 -24.62
N LYS A 36 -16.85 6.65 -25.76
CA LYS A 36 -15.45 6.28 -25.96
C LYS A 36 -14.50 7.02 -24.99
N VAL A 37 -14.70 8.32 -24.79
CA VAL A 37 -13.92 9.10 -23.82
C VAL A 37 -14.16 8.59 -22.40
N ASN A 38 -15.43 8.35 -22.03
CA ASN A 38 -15.78 7.82 -20.71
C ASN A 38 -15.16 6.44 -20.46
N GLN A 39 -15.25 5.52 -21.43
CA GLN A 39 -14.62 4.20 -21.35
C GLN A 39 -13.10 4.29 -21.21
N PHE A 40 -12.45 5.20 -21.96
CA PHE A 40 -11.02 5.45 -21.83
C PHE A 40 -10.63 5.84 -20.41
N TYR A 41 -11.35 6.81 -19.82
CA TYR A 41 -11.04 7.27 -18.46
C TYR A 41 -11.39 6.25 -17.39
N ARG A 42 -12.50 5.52 -17.51
CA ARG A 42 -12.83 4.41 -16.58
C ARG A 42 -11.73 3.35 -16.57
N LYS A 43 -11.26 2.94 -17.75
CA LYS A 43 -10.15 2.00 -17.87
C LYS A 43 -8.87 2.55 -17.24
N GLN A 44 -8.57 3.83 -17.50
CA GLN A 44 -7.37 4.47 -16.97
C GLN A 44 -7.41 4.60 -15.45
N GLU A 45 -8.56 4.95 -14.88
CA GLU A 45 -8.79 5.02 -13.44
C GLU A 45 -8.61 3.64 -12.78
N ALA A 46 -9.23 2.59 -13.34
CA ALA A 46 -9.08 1.23 -12.85
C ALA A 46 -7.60 0.78 -12.83
N GLU A 47 -6.85 1.08 -13.89
CA GLU A 47 -5.42 0.80 -13.96
C GLU A 47 -4.64 1.56 -12.87
N PHE A 48 -4.95 2.84 -12.62
CA PHE A 48 -4.29 3.62 -11.58
C PHE A 48 -4.62 3.10 -10.17
N LEU A 49 -5.85 2.68 -9.93
CA LEU A 49 -6.25 2.04 -8.67
C LEU A 49 -5.47 0.75 -8.44
N GLU A 50 -5.41 -0.14 -9.44
CA GLU A 50 -4.65 -1.40 -9.34
C GLU A 50 -3.14 -1.14 -9.08
N ARG A 51 -2.54 -0.19 -9.80
CA ARG A 51 -1.15 0.21 -9.59
C ARG A 51 -0.93 0.80 -8.20
N GLY A 52 -1.86 1.63 -7.73
CA GLY A 52 -1.84 2.22 -6.38
C GLY A 52 -1.89 1.16 -5.29
N ASP A 53 -2.78 0.17 -5.43
CA ASP A 53 -2.90 -0.96 -4.51
C ASP A 53 -1.64 -1.81 -4.48
N MET A 54 -1.05 -2.09 -5.64
CA MET A 54 0.21 -2.83 -5.72
C MET A 54 1.36 -2.06 -5.04
N LEU A 55 1.45 -0.75 -5.27
CA LEU A 55 2.46 0.10 -4.63
C LEU A 55 2.26 0.15 -3.11
N SER A 56 1.03 0.26 -2.64
CA SER A 56 0.69 0.24 -1.21
C SER A 56 1.14 -1.06 -0.54
N LYS A 57 0.90 -2.22 -1.19
CA LYS A 57 1.40 -3.53 -0.73
C LYS A 57 2.93 -3.57 -0.66
N GLN A 58 3.62 -3.03 -1.66
CA GLN A 58 5.09 -2.95 -1.65
C GLN A 58 5.60 -2.10 -0.49
N LEU A 59 4.98 -0.95 -0.22
CA LEU A 59 5.34 -0.09 0.91
C LEU A 59 5.11 -0.78 2.25
N GLN A 60 4.01 -1.51 2.40
CA GLN A 60 3.74 -2.28 3.62
C GLN A 60 4.81 -3.35 3.87
N ILE A 61 5.20 -4.10 2.83
CA ILE A 61 6.30 -5.09 2.93
C ILE A 61 7.60 -4.42 3.38
N LEU A 62 7.94 -3.26 2.83
CA LEU A 62 9.16 -2.53 3.22
C LEU A 62 9.11 -2.05 4.68
N LEU A 63 7.94 -1.61 5.16
CA LEU A 63 7.75 -1.23 6.56
C LEU A 63 7.94 -2.43 7.50
N ASP A 64 7.33 -3.58 7.17
CA ASP A 64 7.44 -4.81 7.96
C ASP A 64 8.89 -5.29 8.04
N LEU A 65 9.62 -5.26 6.91
CA LEU A 65 11.04 -5.61 6.86
C LEU A 65 11.90 -4.66 7.69
N LYS A 66 11.64 -3.34 7.61
CA LYS A 66 12.34 -2.34 8.41
C LYS A 66 12.12 -2.56 9.90
N GLN A 67 10.90 -2.89 10.31
CA GLN A 67 10.58 -3.19 11.69
C GLN A 67 11.34 -4.43 12.18
N LEU A 68 11.31 -5.52 11.40
CA LEU A 68 12.04 -6.75 11.72
C LEU A 68 13.55 -6.50 11.91
N VAL A 69 14.17 -5.73 11.02
CA VAL A 69 15.59 -5.37 11.13
C VAL A 69 15.86 -4.52 12.38
N THR A 70 14.98 -3.56 12.67
CA THR A 70 15.10 -2.68 13.83
C THR A 70 14.98 -3.45 15.14
N ASP A 71 14.01 -4.36 15.23
CA ASP A 71 13.77 -5.19 16.41
C ASP A 71 14.93 -6.16 16.66
N ARG A 72 15.49 -6.77 15.59
CA ARG A 72 16.71 -7.57 15.69
C ARG A 72 17.90 -6.77 16.23
N ARG A 73 18.10 -5.53 15.76
CA ARG A 73 19.16 -4.66 16.29
C ARG A 73 18.95 -4.34 17.76
N ARG A 74 17.73 -4.03 18.18
CA ARG A 74 17.41 -3.79 19.60
C ARG A 74 17.67 -5.03 20.45
N LYS A 75 17.30 -6.22 19.97
CA LYS A 75 17.51 -7.49 20.69
C LYS A 75 19.00 -7.84 20.83
N ASN A 76 19.81 -7.56 19.82
CA ASN A 76 21.26 -7.80 19.85
C ASN A 76 22.04 -6.77 20.69
N ASN A 77 21.46 -5.58 20.90
CA ASN A 77 22.07 -4.51 21.71
C ASN A 77 21.67 -4.56 23.19
N LEU A 78 20.78 -5.48 23.59
CA LEU A 78 20.55 -5.77 25.00
C LEU A 78 21.79 -6.50 25.53
N PRO A 79 22.47 -6.00 26.58
CA PRO A 79 23.55 -6.74 27.18
C PRO A 79 22.98 -8.09 27.63
N SER A 80 23.59 -9.17 27.16
CA SER A 80 23.32 -10.50 27.70
C SER A 80 23.47 -10.40 29.22
N ARG A 81 22.34 -10.36 29.94
CA ARG A 81 22.34 -10.52 31.38
C ARG A 81 22.66 -11.99 31.59
N SER A 82 23.95 -12.30 31.48
CA SER A 82 24.53 -13.54 31.97
C SER A 82 24.19 -13.57 33.45
N SER A 83 23.12 -14.30 33.78
CA SER A 83 22.75 -14.66 35.13
C SER A 83 23.76 -15.70 35.63
N ASN A 84 24.98 -15.25 35.85
CA ASN A 84 25.89 -15.81 36.84
C ASN A 84 25.73 -14.97 38.12
N ALA A 85 24.49 -14.93 38.62
CA ALA A 85 24.27 -14.64 40.03
C ALA A 85 24.57 -15.94 40.77
N GLU A 86 25.39 -15.81 41.82
CA GLU A 86 25.83 -16.86 42.74
C GLU A 86 27.05 -17.67 42.27
N ILE A 87 28.19 -17.43 42.92
CA ILE A 87 29.06 -18.44 43.54
C ILE A 87 30.19 -17.69 44.30
N PHE A 88 29.97 -17.61 45.61
CA PHE A 88 30.91 -17.40 46.71
C PHE A 88 31.59 -16.03 46.92
N SER A 89 30.94 -15.25 47.80
CA SER A 89 31.62 -14.55 48.87
C SER A 89 32.43 -15.54 49.72
N ARG A 90 33.77 -15.52 49.62
CA ARG A 90 34.64 -16.02 50.69
C ARG A 90 36.01 -15.34 50.59
N SER A 91 36.19 -14.31 51.40
CA SER A 91 37.51 -13.91 51.86
C SER A 91 38.17 -15.10 52.58
N PRO A 92 39.50 -15.22 52.46
CA PRO A 92 40.29 -15.53 53.62
C PRO A 92 41.35 -14.45 53.81
N ASN A 93 41.20 -13.80 54.95
CA ASN A 93 42.26 -13.16 55.69
C ASN A 93 43.42 -14.16 55.84
N GLN A 94 44.60 -13.87 55.28
CA GLN A 94 45.82 -14.54 55.70
C GLN A 94 46.99 -13.55 55.70
N SER A 95 47.24 -13.03 56.89
CA SER A 95 48.48 -12.42 57.34
C SER A 95 49.71 -13.24 56.97
N SER A 96 50.79 -12.59 56.52
CA SER A 96 52.13 -12.85 57.05
C SER A 96 53.11 -11.79 56.56
N ASN A 97 53.69 -11.08 57.52
CA ASN A 97 54.83 -10.19 57.38
C ASN A 97 56.09 -10.95 56.96
N TYR A 98 57.02 -10.30 56.27
CA TYR A 98 58.44 -10.28 56.64
C TYR A 98 59.14 -9.06 56.03
N SER A 99 59.79 -8.29 56.91
CA SER A 99 60.71 -7.19 56.62
C SER A 99 62.13 -7.71 56.36
N GLY A 100 62.94 -6.92 55.65
CA GLY A 100 64.39 -7.12 55.49
C GLY A 100 64.94 -6.35 54.31
#